data_AF-A0A315CYR1-F1
#
_entry.id   AF-A0A315CYR1-F1
#
_cell.length_a   1.000
_cell.length_b   1.000
_cell.length_c   1.000
_cell.angle_alpha   90.00
_cell.angle_beta   90.00
_cell.angle_gamma   90.00
#
_symmetry.space_group_name_H-M   'P 1'
#
loop_
_entity.id
_entity.type
_entity.pdbx_description
1 polymer ?
#
loop_
_entity_poly.entity_id
_entity_poly.type
_entity_poly.pdbx_seq_one_letter_code
_entity_poly.pdbx_strand_id
1 'polypeptide(L)'
;MGLNTTGRRPVSTPAWGPELTLGVLLVLPWLAPWSPSPQPNTVPLLVSWACIGLLLLWSPRLQALDVARAWAVAALVSSVMGLIQYFGAAEAFNPWLHVAALGEANANLRQRNQLATLLAIGMLAVLWWQAHGLRTRHALWMLALLAIGNAATTSRTGLLHMLLVCGLVMFWAWRSRSPMPRLSPRLACWTLAMYLLANWGLPWCLGLLTGQDVIDALTRMGHNEGCGSRRVLWANVVELIGQKPWTGWGWGELKYAHYITAYEGGPEKRFCEILGNAHNLPLHLAVTLGLPVTAALGLALLAALAWAQPWTSASPTHQLAWSVLAVIGLHSLLEFPLWYGPFQMAVLLCGVLLRMPSTGWQARSSRSLPLIGGLLLATVCLVGADYARVRQIYMPAAQRWPVWRDDPLGAARSSWFFQRSATFAELTLTRVTPDNAPWVLATSLEMLHYSPEPQVVRQLILSAHMLGRQDLVALHSARWRAAFPSAPLPTL
;
A
#
# COMPACT_ATOMS: atom_id res chain seq x y z
N MET A 1 73.45 -11.42 -9.28
CA MET A 1 72.40 -10.57 -9.87
C MET A 1 71.37 -11.49 -10.50
N GLY A 2 70.22 -11.67 -9.87
CA GLY A 2 69.21 -12.63 -10.30
C GLY A 2 67.90 -12.33 -9.58
N LEU A 3 67.01 -11.62 -10.27
CA LEU A 3 65.66 -11.30 -9.85
C LEU A 3 64.82 -12.59 -9.78
N ASN A 4 64.03 -12.76 -8.73
CA ASN A 4 62.72 -13.38 -8.92
C ASN A 4 61.67 -12.75 -7.99
N THR A 5 60.89 -11.88 -8.61
CA THR A 5 59.71 -11.20 -8.11
C THR A 5 58.52 -12.15 -8.15
N THR A 6 58.03 -12.61 -7.00
CA THR A 6 56.67 -13.16 -6.89
C THR A 6 55.88 -12.36 -5.88
N GLY A 7 55.37 -11.21 -6.33
CA GLY A 7 54.29 -10.50 -5.68
C GLY A 7 53.00 -11.30 -5.77
N ARG A 8 52.76 -12.20 -4.82
CA ARG A 8 51.40 -12.74 -4.59
C ARG A 8 50.61 -11.65 -3.88
N ARG A 9 49.74 -10.95 -4.62
CA ARG A 9 48.64 -10.18 -4.00
C ARG A 9 47.79 -11.16 -3.18
N PRO A 10 47.42 -10.83 -1.94
CA PRO A 10 46.49 -11.67 -1.19
C PRO A 10 45.17 -11.74 -1.96
N VAL A 11 44.70 -12.96 -2.20
CA VAL A 11 43.37 -13.25 -2.75
C VAL A 11 42.37 -12.71 -1.74
N SER A 12 41.70 -11.61 -2.08
CA SER A 12 40.57 -11.10 -1.31
C SER A 12 39.49 -12.18 -1.29
N THR A 13 39.21 -12.74 -0.11
CA THR A 13 38.01 -13.54 0.12
C THR A 13 36.79 -12.72 -0.32
N PRO A 14 35.88 -13.26 -1.15
CA PRO A 14 34.68 -12.53 -1.53
C PRO A 14 33.85 -12.30 -0.26
N ALA A 15 33.73 -11.04 0.17
CA ALA A 15 32.85 -10.65 1.25
C ALA A 15 31.42 -10.65 0.70
N TRP A 16 30.76 -11.82 0.68
CA TRP A 16 29.36 -11.98 0.25
C TRP A 16 28.36 -11.29 1.21
N GLY A 17 28.81 -10.84 2.39
CA GLY A 17 27.97 -10.23 3.42
C GLY A 17 27.27 -8.93 3.00
N PRO A 18 27.98 -7.85 2.62
CA PRO A 18 27.38 -6.54 2.38
C PRO A 18 26.41 -6.49 1.18
N GLU A 19 26.66 -7.22 0.10
CA GLU A 19 25.76 -7.26 -1.06
C GLU A 19 24.46 -8.02 -0.76
N LEU A 20 24.54 -9.13 -0.03
CA LEU A 20 23.38 -9.88 0.41
C LEU A 20 22.51 -9.05 1.36
N THR A 21 23.13 -8.36 2.32
CA THR A 21 22.44 -7.48 3.25
C THR A 21 21.71 -6.35 2.52
N LEU A 22 22.36 -5.70 1.55
CA LEU A 22 21.72 -4.67 0.72
C LEU A 22 20.49 -5.23 -0.02
N GLY A 23 20.63 -6.38 -0.68
CA GLY A 23 19.51 -7.03 -1.38
C GLY A 23 18.34 -7.34 -0.44
N VAL A 24 18.61 -7.88 0.76
CA VAL A 24 17.58 -8.18 1.76
C VAL A 24 16.85 -6.91 2.20
N LEU A 25 17.56 -5.82 2.52
CA LEU A 25 16.93 -4.56 2.94
C LEU A 25 16.05 -3.94 1.85
N LEU A 26 16.40 -4.11 0.57
CA LEU A 26 15.61 -3.59 -0.54
C LEU A 26 14.38 -4.45 -0.86
N VAL A 27 14.44 -5.76 -0.59
CA VAL A 27 13.39 -6.74 -0.94
C VAL A 27 12.41 -6.98 0.21
N LEU A 28 12.88 -7.06 1.45
CA LEU A 28 12.09 -7.43 2.63
C LEU A 28 10.79 -6.62 2.79
N PRO A 29 10.76 -5.28 2.57
CA PRO A 29 9.52 -4.50 2.70
C PRO A 29 8.37 -5.02 1.84
N TRP A 30 8.67 -5.60 0.67
CA TRP A 30 7.67 -6.12 -0.26
C TRP A 30 7.15 -7.51 0.11
N LEU A 31 7.90 -8.26 0.93
CA LEU A 31 7.65 -9.67 1.20
C LEU A 31 7.18 -9.94 2.63
N ALA A 32 7.31 -8.98 3.55
CA ALA A 32 7.02 -9.18 4.97
C ALA A 32 5.55 -9.61 5.19
N PRO A 33 5.27 -10.78 5.82
CA PRO A 33 3.91 -11.29 6.01
C PRO A 33 3.16 -10.61 7.17
N TRP A 34 3.89 -9.97 8.08
CA TRP A 34 3.34 -9.57 9.37
C TRP A 34 2.46 -8.34 9.27
N SER A 35 1.19 -8.52 9.62
CA SER A 35 0.21 -7.44 9.64
C SER A 35 -0.86 -7.75 10.70
N PRO A 36 -0.50 -7.60 12.00
CA PRO A 36 -1.38 -7.88 13.13
C PRO A 36 -2.39 -6.75 13.40
N SER A 37 -3.39 -7.03 14.23
CA SER A 37 -4.28 -6.02 14.83
C SER A 37 -3.53 -5.08 15.79
N PRO A 38 -4.08 -3.90 16.13
CA PRO A 38 -5.35 -3.32 15.67
C PRO A 38 -5.29 -2.63 14.31
N GLN A 39 -4.12 -2.16 13.90
CA GLN A 39 -3.93 -1.50 12.62
C GLN A 39 -3.00 -2.37 11.75
N PRO A 40 -3.54 -3.10 10.76
CA PRO A 40 -2.78 -4.10 10.01
C PRO A 40 -1.59 -3.54 9.22
N ASN A 41 -1.60 -2.25 8.88
CA ASN A 41 -0.52 -1.63 8.10
C ASN A 41 0.67 -1.12 8.96
N THR A 42 0.55 -1.10 10.29
CA THR A 42 1.61 -0.53 11.15
C THR A 42 2.92 -1.32 11.07
N VAL A 43 2.87 -2.64 11.21
CA VAL A 43 4.09 -3.47 11.16
C VAL A 43 4.77 -3.43 9.78
N PRO A 44 4.06 -3.59 8.65
CA PRO A 44 4.67 -3.42 7.33
C PRO A 44 5.34 -2.05 7.12
N LEU A 45 4.72 -0.98 7.63
CA LEU A 45 5.29 0.36 7.60
C LEU A 45 6.59 0.45 8.41
N LEU A 46 6.58 -0.05 9.64
CA LEU A 46 7.76 -0.07 10.51
C LEU A 46 8.91 -0.92 9.93
N VAL A 47 8.62 -2.05 9.31
CA VAL A 47 9.63 -2.88 8.61
C VAL A 47 10.26 -2.08 7.46
N SER A 48 9.46 -1.35 6.69
CA SER A 48 9.96 -0.52 5.59
C SER A 48 10.84 0.62 6.10
N TRP A 49 10.41 1.31 7.15
CA TRP A 49 11.18 2.38 7.79
C TRP A 49 12.46 1.87 8.44
N ALA A 50 12.44 0.68 9.04
CA ALA A 50 13.63 0.03 9.56
C ALA A 50 14.63 -0.25 8.41
N CYS A 51 14.16 -0.78 7.29
CA CYS A 51 15.01 -1.02 6.12
C CYS A 51 15.63 0.28 5.59
N ILE A 52 14.85 1.35 5.44
CA ILE A 52 15.34 2.67 5.06
C ILE A 52 16.38 3.18 6.08
N GLY A 53 16.07 3.09 7.37
CA GLY A 53 16.95 3.53 8.45
C GLY A 53 18.29 2.80 8.46
N LEU A 54 18.29 1.48 8.25
CA LEU A 54 19.49 0.66 8.13
C LEU A 54 20.30 1.00 6.87
N LEU A 55 19.64 1.23 5.72
CA LEU A 55 20.32 1.68 4.50
C LEU A 55 21.00 3.05 4.69
N LEU A 56 20.34 3.98 5.38
CA LEU A 56 20.92 5.29 5.69
C LEU A 56 22.06 5.18 6.72
N LEU A 57 21.89 4.36 7.75
CA LEU A 57 22.88 4.14 8.80
C LEU A 57 24.16 3.49 8.26
N TRP A 58 24.02 2.42 7.48
CA TRP A 58 25.15 1.67 6.93
C TRP A 58 25.73 2.31 5.68
N SER A 59 24.96 3.16 5.00
CA SER A 59 25.42 3.96 3.85
C SER A 59 26.15 3.12 2.79
N PRO A 60 25.59 1.99 2.32
CA PRO A 60 26.24 1.13 1.34
C PRO A 60 26.41 1.88 0.01
N ARG A 61 27.38 1.44 -0.80
CA ARG A 61 27.44 1.87 -2.20
C ARG A 61 26.24 1.28 -2.92
N LEU A 62 25.35 2.14 -3.43
CA LEU A 62 24.15 1.74 -4.14
C LEU A 62 24.33 2.02 -5.64
N GLN A 63 24.12 1.00 -6.46
CA GLN A 63 24.06 1.13 -7.92
C GLN A 63 22.61 1.01 -8.40
N ALA A 64 22.33 1.58 -9.59
CA ALA A 64 21.01 1.44 -10.22
C ALA A 64 20.63 -0.03 -10.46
N LEU A 65 21.64 -0.88 -10.74
CA LEU A 65 21.44 -2.31 -10.93
C LEU A 65 20.99 -3.03 -9.67
N ASP A 66 21.44 -2.61 -8.48
CA ASP A 66 21.01 -3.20 -7.20
C ASP A 66 19.52 -2.94 -6.96
N VAL A 67 19.07 -1.71 -7.24
CA VAL A 67 17.66 -1.31 -7.13
C VAL A 67 16.80 -2.07 -8.13
N ALA A 68 17.23 -2.14 -9.40
CA ALA A 68 16.49 -2.87 -10.43
C ALA A 68 16.40 -4.37 -10.11
N ARG A 69 17.50 -4.99 -9.65
CA ARG A 69 17.51 -6.39 -9.21
C ARG A 69 16.58 -6.61 -8.03
N ALA A 70 16.61 -5.74 -7.02
CA ALA A 70 15.75 -5.86 -5.85
C ALA A 70 14.27 -5.76 -6.21
N TRP A 71 13.87 -4.79 -7.03
CA TRP A 71 12.48 -4.69 -7.50
C TRP A 71 12.06 -5.89 -8.36
N ALA A 72 12.93 -6.37 -9.25
CA ALA A 72 12.65 -7.56 -10.04
C ALA A 72 12.48 -8.80 -9.15
N VAL A 73 13.37 -9.03 -8.19
CA VAL A 73 13.29 -10.16 -7.24
C VAL A 73 12.04 -10.07 -6.37
N ALA A 74 11.77 -8.91 -5.77
CA ALA A 74 10.57 -8.68 -4.96
C ALA A 74 9.29 -8.96 -5.77
N ALA A 75 9.22 -8.48 -7.02
CA ALA A 75 8.09 -8.72 -7.89
C ALA A 75 7.95 -10.19 -8.32
N LEU A 76 9.05 -10.88 -8.63
CA LEU A 76 9.03 -12.29 -9.00
C LEU A 76 8.56 -13.18 -7.85
N VAL A 77 9.10 -12.95 -6.64
CA VAL A 77 8.69 -13.70 -5.45
C VAL A 77 7.21 -13.41 -5.12
N SER A 78 6.80 -12.15 -5.14
CA SER A 78 5.40 -11.77 -4.92
C SER A 78 4.46 -12.31 -6.01
N SER A 79 4.92 -12.46 -7.25
CA SER A 79 4.14 -13.10 -8.33
C SER A 79 3.88 -14.57 -8.00
N VAL A 80 4.91 -15.32 -7.59
CA VAL A 80 4.76 -16.73 -7.17
C VAL A 80 3.82 -16.84 -5.98
N MET A 81 3.97 -15.98 -4.97
CA MET A 81 3.07 -15.92 -3.81
C MET A 81 1.62 -15.65 -4.22
N GLY A 82 1.41 -14.72 -5.15
CA GLY A 82 0.09 -14.41 -5.69
C GLY A 82 -0.53 -15.60 -6.43
N LEU A 83 0.26 -16.35 -7.21
CA LEU A 83 -0.23 -17.55 -7.90
C LEU A 83 -0.57 -18.68 -6.93
N ILE A 84 0.23 -18.89 -5.89
CA ILE A 84 -0.08 -19.85 -4.82
C ILE A 84 -1.42 -19.49 -4.15
N GLN A 85 -1.67 -18.20 -3.90
CA GLN A 85 -2.95 -17.72 -3.35
C GLN A 85 -4.12 -17.93 -4.32
N TYR A 86 -3.92 -17.58 -5.59
CA TYR A 86 -4.95 -17.68 -6.62
C TYR A 86 -5.53 -19.10 -6.72
N PHE A 87 -4.67 -20.12 -6.62
CA PHE A 87 -5.06 -21.53 -6.63
C PHE A 87 -5.43 -22.11 -5.26
N GLY A 88 -5.57 -21.28 -4.21
CA GLY A 88 -6.01 -21.73 -2.89
C GLY A 88 -4.98 -22.52 -2.08
N ALA A 89 -3.70 -22.51 -2.47
CA ALA A 89 -2.64 -23.29 -1.82
C ALA A 89 -1.89 -22.52 -0.72
N ALA A 90 -2.34 -21.30 -0.37
CA ALA A 90 -1.62 -20.42 0.56
C ALA A 90 -1.54 -20.96 2.00
N GLU A 91 -2.50 -21.76 2.46
CA GLU A 91 -2.51 -22.34 3.80
C GLU A 91 -1.27 -23.20 4.09
N ALA A 92 -0.77 -23.92 3.08
CA ALA A 92 0.43 -24.76 3.20
C ALA A 92 1.71 -23.96 3.49
N PHE A 93 1.69 -22.64 3.29
CA PHE A 93 2.82 -21.74 3.47
C PHE A 93 2.66 -20.81 4.68
N ASN A 94 1.65 -21.03 5.54
CA ASN A 94 1.49 -20.31 6.79
C ASN A 94 2.71 -20.56 7.72
N PRO A 95 3.27 -19.54 8.41
CA PRO A 95 2.85 -18.13 8.48
C PRO A 95 3.56 -17.19 7.48
N TRP A 96 4.29 -17.73 6.51
CA TRP A 96 5.15 -16.96 5.59
C TRP A 96 4.38 -16.32 4.44
N LEU A 97 3.22 -16.87 4.09
CA LEU A 97 2.30 -16.33 3.10
C LEU A 97 0.93 -16.12 3.74
N HIS A 98 0.38 -14.91 3.62
CA HIS A 98 -0.99 -14.69 4.08
C HIS A 98 -1.99 -15.45 3.20
N VAL A 99 -3.05 -15.95 3.82
CA VAL A 99 -4.12 -16.68 3.13
C VAL A 99 -5.13 -15.68 2.58
N ALA A 100 -5.47 -15.82 1.29
CA ALA A 100 -6.48 -15.05 0.59
C ALA A 100 -7.62 -15.99 0.16
N ALA A 101 -8.76 -15.43 -0.27
CA ALA A 101 -9.84 -16.24 -0.83
C ALA A 101 -9.42 -16.89 -2.16
N LEU A 102 -10.07 -17.99 -2.53
CA LEU A 102 -9.82 -18.67 -3.79
C LEU A 102 -10.02 -17.71 -4.98
N GLY A 103 -9.12 -17.75 -5.96
CA GLY A 103 -9.15 -16.85 -7.11
C GLY A 103 -8.69 -15.42 -6.82
N GLU A 104 -8.16 -15.14 -5.62
CA GLU A 104 -7.55 -13.86 -5.29
C GLU A 104 -6.03 -13.96 -5.19
N ALA A 105 -5.32 -12.98 -5.78
CA ALA A 105 -3.87 -12.85 -5.68
C ALA A 105 -3.49 -11.47 -5.15
N ASN A 106 -2.89 -11.45 -3.96
CA ASN A 106 -2.56 -10.22 -3.23
C ASN A 106 -1.11 -10.18 -2.72
N ALA A 107 -0.42 -11.34 -2.71
CA ALA A 107 0.89 -11.58 -2.06
C ALA A 107 0.94 -11.02 -0.63
N ASN A 108 2.10 -10.90 0.01
CA ASN A 108 2.13 -10.32 1.37
C ASN A 108 1.83 -8.81 1.43
N LEU A 109 1.57 -8.16 0.29
CA LEU A 109 1.02 -6.81 0.24
C LEU A 109 -0.47 -6.75 0.61
N ARG A 110 -1.17 -7.89 0.64
CA ARG A 110 -2.57 -8.03 1.11
C ARG A 110 -3.56 -7.13 0.36
N GLN A 111 -3.20 -6.69 -0.84
CA GLN A 111 -4.05 -5.90 -1.71
C GLN A 111 -3.67 -6.06 -3.18
N ARG A 112 -4.64 -6.44 -4.02
CA ARG A 112 -4.46 -6.67 -5.47
C ARG A 112 -3.83 -5.51 -6.22
N ASN A 113 -4.21 -4.27 -5.89
CA ASN A 113 -3.71 -3.08 -6.58
C ASN A 113 -2.25 -2.78 -6.20
N GLN A 114 -1.86 -3.06 -4.96
CA GLN A 114 -0.46 -3.00 -4.55
C GLN A 114 0.39 -4.05 -5.25
N LEU A 115 -0.09 -5.31 -5.31
CA LEU A 115 0.60 -6.37 -6.03
C LEU A 115 0.77 -6.01 -7.51
N ALA A 116 -0.30 -5.62 -8.19
CA ALA A 116 -0.25 -5.20 -9.60
C ALA A 116 0.79 -4.08 -9.84
N THR A 117 0.85 -3.09 -8.93
CA THR A 117 1.84 -2.01 -9.02
C THR A 117 3.27 -2.52 -8.85
N LEU A 118 3.54 -3.38 -7.86
CA LEU A 118 4.85 -4.00 -7.68
C LEU A 118 5.25 -4.81 -8.93
N LEU A 119 4.33 -5.57 -9.52
CA LEU A 119 4.60 -6.36 -10.72
C LEU A 119 4.95 -5.46 -11.91
N ALA A 120 4.27 -4.33 -12.08
CA ALA A 120 4.60 -3.33 -13.10
C ALA A 120 5.98 -2.68 -12.88
N ILE A 121 6.34 -2.35 -11.62
CA ILE A 121 7.68 -1.89 -11.25
C ILE A 121 8.72 -2.98 -11.58
N GLY A 122 8.43 -4.23 -11.26
CA GLY A 122 9.26 -5.39 -11.59
C GLY A 122 9.46 -5.57 -13.09
N MET A 123 8.43 -5.38 -13.92
CA MET A 123 8.54 -5.46 -15.38
C MET A 123 9.48 -4.38 -15.92
N LEU A 124 9.32 -3.13 -15.47
CA LEU A 124 10.23 -2.03 -15.83
C LEU A 124 11.67 -2.35 -15.40
N ALA A 125 11.84 -2.89 -14.19
CA ALA A 125 13.13 -3.26 -13.66
C ALA A 125 13.80 -4.41 -14.45
N VAL A 126 13.05 -5.43 -14.86
CA VAL A 126 13.56 -6.54 -15.70
C VAL A 126 13.93 -6.04 -17.10
N LEU A 127 13.10 -5.21 -17.72
CA LEU A 127 13.39 -4.61 -19.03
C LEU A 127 14.65 -3.73 -18.97
N TRP A 128 14.79 -2.95 -17.90
CA TRP A 128 15.98 -2.14 -17.66
C TRP A 128 17.21 -3.02 -17.41
N TRP A 129 17.09 -4.06 -16.60
CA TRP A 129 18.18 -5.01 -16.33
C TRP A 129 18.61 -5.76 -17.60
N GLN A 130 17.67 -6.09 -18.49
CA GLN A 130 17.96 -6.66 -19.81
C GLN A 130 18.81 -5.73 -20.67
N ALA A 131 18.48 -4.44 -20.71
CA ALA A 131 19.30 -3.45 -21.40
C ALA A 131 20.71 -3.35 -20.80
N HIS A 132 20.90 -3.66 -19.52
CA HIS A 132 22.16 -3.57 -18.78
C HIS A 132 22.82 -4.93 -18.49
N GLY A 133 22.53 -5.96 -19.29
CA GLY A 133 23.30 -7.22 -19.30
C GLY A 133 22.57 -8.48 -18.84
N LEU A 134 21.29 -8.42 -18.49
CA LEU A 134 20.49 -9.65 -18.29
C LEU A 134 20.24 -10.31 -19.65
N ARG A 135 20.58 -11.61 -19.77
CA ARG A 135 20.36 -12.36 -21.01
C ARG A 135 18.86 -12.41 -21.34
N THR A 136 18.52 -12.23 -22.62
CA THR A 136 17.13 -12.19 -23.10
C THR A 136 16.30 -13.41 -22.67
N ARG A 137 16.90 -14.62 -22.67
CA ARG A 137 16.22 -15.83 -22.19
C ARG A 137 15.72 -15.71 -20.75
N HIS A 138 16.46 -15.00 -19.89
CA HIS A 138 16.06 -14.81 -18.50
C HIS A 138 14.99 -13.72 -18.38
N ALA A 139 15.12 -12.64 -19.16
CA ALA A 139 14.09 -11.62 -19.24
C ALA A 139 12.73 -12.19 -19.72
N LEU A 140 12.74 -13.11 -20.69
CA LEU A 140 11.51 -13.72 -21.23
C LEU A 140 10.68 -14.45 -20.16
N TRP A 141 11.29 -15.36 -19.40
CA TRP A 141 10.54 -16.10 -18.37
C TRP A 141 10.17 -15.20 -17.18
N MET A 142 11.04 -14.27 -16.80
CA MET A 142 10.75 -13.31 -15.72
C MET A 142 9.53 -12.46 -16.07
N LEU A 143 9.52 -11.87 -17.27
CA LEU A 143 8.41 -11.06 -17.75
C LEU A 143 7.12 -11.87 -17.92
N ALA A 144 7.22 -13.12 -18.40
CA ALA A 144 6.07 -14.01 -18.48
C ALA A 144 5.47 -14.29 -17.09
N LEU A 145 6.30 -14.62 -16.11
CA LEU A 145 5.85 -14.85 -14.72
C LEU A 145 5.22 -13.59 -14.10
N LEU A 146 5.81 -12.42 -14.32
CA LEU A 146 5.25 -11.15 -13.84
C LEU A 146 3.91 -10.84 -14.52
N ALA A 147 3.79 -11.10 -15.82
CA ALA A 147 2.55 -10.90 -16.58
C ALA A 147 1.42 -11.83 -16.10
N ILE A 148 1.75 -13.11 -15.87
CA ILE A 148 0.80 -14.11 -15.36
C ILE A 148 0.35 -13.74 -13.93
N GLY A 149 1.29 -13.39 -13.05
CA GLY A 149 0.93 -12.91 -11.70
C GLY A 149 0.09 -11.63 -11.72
N ASN A 150 0.33 -10.73 -12.67
CA ASN A 150 -0.45 -9.50 -12.80
C ASN A 150 -1.88 -9.80 -13.26
N ALA A 151 -2.06 -10.76 -14.18
CA ALA A 151 -3.38 -11.26 -14.56
C ALA A 151 -4.11 -11.91 -13.36
N ALA A 152 -3.40 -12.72 -12.57
CA ALA A 152 -3.97 -13.37 -11.37
C ALA A 152 -4.50 -12.37 -10.33
N THR A 153 -4.01 -11.12 -10.29
CA THR A 153 -4.56 -10.09 -9.39
C THR A 153 -6.01 -9.72 -9.71
N THR A 154 -6.49 -10.02 -10.92
CA THR A 154 -7.80 -9.63 -11.46
C THR A 154 -8.10 -8.12 -11.32
N SER A 155 -7.04 -7.30 -11.32
CA SER A 155 -7.13 -5.86 -11.08
C SER A 155 -7.24 -5.04 -12.36
N ARG A 156 -8.19 -4.10 -12.39
CA ARG A 156 -8.26 -3.06 -13.43
C ARG A 156 -7.02 -2.16 -13.46
N THR A 157 -6.44 -1.90 -12.28
CA THR A 157 -5.18 -1.17 -12.14
C THR A 157 -4.04 -1.92 -12.82
N GLY A 158 -4.03 -3.26 -12.73
CA GLY A 158 -3.07 -4.11 -13.43
C GLY A 158 -3.09 -3.96 -14.95
N LEU A 159 -4.28 -3.90 -15.56
CA LEU A 159 -4.41 -3.62 -17.00
C LEU A 159 -3.87 -2.23 -17.36
N LEU A 160 -4.25 -1.20 -16.60
CA LEU A 160 -3.78 0.16 -16.85
C LEU A 160 -2.26 0.28 -16.70
N HIS A 161 -1.66 -0.44 -15.75
CA HIS A 161 -0.21 -0.54 -15.62
C HIS A 161 0.44 -1.24 -16.81
N MET A 162 -0.15 -2.31 -17.35
CA MET A 162 0.38 -2.95 -18.57
C MET A 162 0.41 -1.99 -19.75
N LEU A 163 -0.68 -1.26 -19.97
CA LEU A 163 -0.76 -0.26 -21.04
C LEU A 163 0.26 0.87 -20.81
N LEU A 164 0.40 1.35 -19.58
CA LEU A 164 1.36 2.38 -19.22
C LEU A 164 2.81 1.91 -19.43
N VAL A 165 3.17 0.70 -18.97
CA VAL A 165 4.52 0.14 -19.15
C VAL A 165 4.85 0.01 -20.63
N CYS A 166 3.95 -0.53 -21.45
CA CYS A 166 4.14 -0.61 -22.90
C CYS A 166 4.30 0.76 -23.54
N GLY A 167 3.43 1.72 -23.18
CA GLY A 167 3.47 3.09 -23.69
C GLY A 167 4.78 3.80 -23.33
N LEU A 168 5.24 3.68 -22.08
CA LEU A 168 6.51 4.22 -21.62
C LEU A 168 7.70 3.59 -22.36
N VAL A 169 7.74 2.26 -22.50
CA VAL A 169 8.81 1.57 -23.22
C VAL A 169 8.87 2.02 -24.68
N MET A 170 7.72 2.10 -25.36
CA MET A 170 7.64 2.61 -26.73
C MET A 170 8.11 4.06 -26.82
N PHE A 171 7.65 4.92 -25.91
CA PHE A 171 8.03 6.33 -25.85
C PHE A 171 9.54 6.50 -25.69
N TRP A 172 10.17 5.80 -24.73
CA TRP A 172 11.61 5.86 -24.51
C TRP A 172 12.40 5.27 -25.69
N ALA A 173 11.94 4.16 -26.28
CA ALA A 173 12.58 3.54 -27.43
C ALA A 173 12.55 4.45 -28.67
N TRP A 174 11.43 5.14 -28.92
CA TRP A 174 11.28 6.12 -29.99
C TRP A 174 12.17 7.35 -29.78
N ARG A 175 12.25 7.85 -28.55
CA ARG A 175 13.02 9.06 -28.24
C ARG A 175 14.54 8.85 -28.25
N SER A 176 14.97 7.61 -28.01
CA SER A 176 16.38 7.22 -27.96
C SER A 176 17.03 7.29 -29.34
N ARG A 177 17.71 8.40 -29.64
CA ARG A 177 18.45 8.61 -30.89
C ARG A 177 19.91 8.10 -30.85
N SER A 178 20.40 7.69 -29.68
CA SER A 178 21.81 7.30 -29.45
C SER A 178 21.97 5.78 -29.22
N PRO A 179 23.16 5.20 -29.43
CA PRO A 179 23.44 3.76 -29.24
C PRO A 179 23.47 3.30 -27.77
N MET A 180 22.80 4.01 -26.87
CA MET A 180 22.70 3.63 -25.46
C MET A 180 21.80 2.40 -25.25
N PRO A 181 21.95 1.68 -24.13
CA PRO A 181 21.02 0.62 -23.73
C PRO A 181 19.56 1.08 -23.78
N ARG A 182 18.71 0.38 -24.53
CA ARG A 182 17.29 0.73 -24.72
C ARG A 182 16.39 -0.34 -24.12
N LEU A 183 15.26 0.09 -23.56
CA LEU A 183 14.17 -0.81 -23.20
C LEU A 183 13.62 -1.44 -24.48
N SER A 184 13.49 -2.77 -24.52
CA SER A 184 13.09 -3.50 -25.73
C SER A 184 11.57 -3.48 -25.93
N PRO A 185 11.04 -2.83 -26.99
CA PRO A 185 9.60 -2.85 -27.27
C PRO A 185 9.09 -4.26 -27.56
N ARG A 186 9.92 -5.13 -28.16
CA ARG A 186 9.58 -6.53 -28.42
C ARG A 186 9.30 -7.29 -27.13
N LEU A 187 10.11 -7.06 -26.09
CA LEU A 187 9.88 -7.68 -24.78
C LEU A 187 8.65 -7.09 -24.07
N ALA A 188 8.36 -5.80 -24.24
CA ALA A 188 7.12 -5.22 -23.74
C ALA A 188 5.89 -5.83 -24.43
N CYS A 189 5.89 -5.97 -25.76
CA CYS A 189 4.84 -6.65 -26.50
C CYS A 189 4.68 -8.12 -26.08
N TRP A 190 5.79 -8.84 -25.88
CA TRP A 190 5.78 -10.18 -25.30
C TRP A 190 5.08 -10.22 -23.93
N THR A 191 5.43 -9.29 -23.05
CA THR A 191 4.84 -9.20 -21.70
C THR A 191 3.34 -8.93 -21.78
N LEU A 192 2.90 -8.03 -22.67
CA LEU A 192 1.49 -7.74 -22.91
C LEU A 192 0.75 -8.97 -23.46
N ALA A 193 1.33 -9.67 -24.43
CA ALA A 193 0.75 -10.88 -24.99
C ALA A 193 0.57 -11.96 -23.90
N MET A 194 1.59 -12.20 -23.07
CA MET A 194 1.50 -13.13 -21.95
C MET A 194 0.42 -12.74 -20.93
N TYR A 195 0.28 -11.44 -20.65
CA TYR A 195 -0.77 -10.94 -19.76
C TYR A 195 -2.18 -11.20 -20.32
N LEU A 196 -2.40 -10.93 -21.61
CA LEU A 196 -3.68 -11.17 -22.27
C LEU A 196 -4.02 -12.66 -22.31
N LEU A 197 -3.04 -13.52 -22.65
CA LEU A 197 -3.19 -14.97 -22.61
C LEU A 197 -3.51 -15.47 -21.19
N ALA A 198 -2.86 -14.91 -20.18
CA ALA A 198 -3.06 -15.31 -18.79
C ALA A 198 -4.43 -14.90 -18.23
N ASN A 199 -4.97 -13.72 -18.57
CA ASN A 199 -6.34 -13.35 -18.17
C ASN A 199 -7.38 -14.32 -18.72
N TRP A 200 -7.16 -14.86 -19.92
CA TRP A 200 -8.03 -15.89 -20.47
C TRP A 200 -7.77 -17.28 -19.86
N GLY A 201 -6.49 -17.67 -19.73
CA GLY A 201 -6.12 -19.03 -19.31
C GLY A 201 -6.26 -19.31 -17.81
N LEU A 202 -6.01 -18.33 -16.93
CA LEU A 202 -6.03 -18.54 -15.47
C LEU A 202 -7.42 -18.91 -14.93
N PRO A 203 -8.51 -18.20 -15.28
CA PRO A 203 -9.85 -18.58 -14.83
C PRO A 203 -10.25 -19.97 -15.32
N TRP A 204 -9.91 -20.31 -16.57
CA TRP A 204 -10.16 -21.65 -17.12
C TRP A 204 -9.40 -22.75 -16.35
N CYS A 205 -8.10 -22.55 -16.09
CA CYS A 205 -7.31 -23.46 -15.27
C CYS A 205 -7.88 -23.61 -13.85
N LEU A 206 -8.30 -22.50 -13.24
CA LEU A 206 -8.89 -22.51 -11.90
C LEU A 206 -10.22 -23.28 -11.88
N GLY A 207 -11.08 -23.06 -12.87
CA GLY A 207 -12.34 -23.79 -13.03
C GLY A 207 -12.15 -25.29 -13.19
N LEU A 208 -11.14 -25.72 -13.97
CA LEU A 208 -10.80 -27.14 -14.09
C LEU A 208 -10.34 -27.77 -12.77
N LEU A 209 -9.58 -27.03 -11.96
CA LEU A 209 -9.02 -27.55 -10.71
C LEU A 209 -10.01 -27.55 -9.55
N THR A 210 -10.97 -26.61 -9.55
CA THR A 210 -11.83 -26.34 -8.39
C THR A 210 -13.31 -26.58 -8.64
N GLY A 211 -13.72 -26.72 -9.91
CA GLY A 211 -15.12 -26.80 -10.32
C GLY A 211 -15.91 -25.51 -10.13
N GLN A 212 -15.24 -24.39 -9.84
CA GLN A 212 -15.86 -23.07 -9.63
C GLN A 212 -15.54 -22.12 -10.78
N ASP A 213 -16.57 -21.45 -11.31
CA ASP A 213 -16.39 -20.36 -12.27
C ASP A 213 -15.92 -19.11 -11.55
N VAL A 214 -14.65 -18.74 -11.75
CA VAL A 214 -14.09 -17.50 -11.20
C VAL A 214 -14.17 -16.38 -12.22
N ILE A 215 -14.67 -15.22 -11.79
CA ILE A 215 -14.89 -14.05 -12.64
C ILE A 215 -13.55 -13.39 -12.99
N ASP A 216 -13.24 -13.35 -14.29
CA ASP A 216 -12.06 -12.67 -14.84
C ASP A 216 -12.11 -11.14 -14.68
N ALA A 217 -10.95 -10.49 -14.74
CA ALA A 217 -10.78 -9.04 -14.67
C ALA A 217 -11.67 -8.27 -15.67
N LEU A 218 -11.82 -8.78 -16.90
CA LEU A 218 -12.67 -8.16 -17.93
C LEU A 218 -14.16 -8.25 -17.57
N THR A 219 -14.62 -9.40 -17.08
CA THR A 219 -16.01 -9.59 -16.63
C THR A 219 -16.32 -8.77 -15.38
N ARG A 220 -15.35 -8.57 -14.49
CA ARG A 220 -15.46 -7.63 -13.36
C ARG A 220 -15.53 -6.17 -13.81
N MET A 221 -15.03 -5.78 -14.99
CA MET A 221 -15.26 -4.41 -15.51
C MET A 221 -16.74 -4.13 -15.77
N GLY A 222 -17.51 -5.17 -16.14
CA GLY A 222 -18.96 -5.07 -16.34
C GLY A 222 -19.78 -5.03 -15.04
N HIS A 223 -19.33 -5.69 -13.96
CA HIS A 223 -20.06 -5.81 -12.69
C HIS A 223 -19.92 -4.59 -11.77
N ASN A 224 -20.11 -3.39 -12.29
CA ASN A 224 -19.92 -2.13 -11.57
C ASN A 224 -21.23 -1.60 -10.97
N GLU A 225 -22.13 -2.50 -10.58
CA GLU A 225 -23.51 -2.19 -10.20
C GLU A 225 -23.69 -2.21 -8.66
N GLY A 226 -24.57 -1.34 -8.17
CA GLY A 226 -24.90 -1.24 -6.74
C GLY A 226 -24.07 -0.25 -5.93
N CYS A 227 -24.30 -0.26 -4.61
CA CYS A 227 -23.75 0.69 -3.64
C CYS A 227 -22.21 0.65 -3.53
N GLY A 228 -21.57 -0.48 -3.87
CA GLY A 228 -20.12 -0.66 -3.83
C GLY A 228 -19.39 -0.07 -5.04
N SER A 229 -20.10 0.58 -5.97
CA SER A 229 -19.48 1.12 -7.17
C SER A 229 -18.64 2.38 -6.87
N ARG A 230 -17.51 2.54 -7.58
CA ARG A 230 -16.70 3.77 -7.52
C ARG A 230 -17.47 5.02 -7.95
N ARG A 231 -18.53 4.87 -8.76
CA ARG A 231 -19.38 5.99 -9.19
C ARG A 231 -20.19 6.54 -8.02
N VAL A 232 -20.80 5.67 -7.22
CA VAL A 232 -21.52 6.06 -5.99
C VAL A 232 -20.54 6.67 -5.00
N LEU A 233 -19.38 6.04 -4.81
CA LEU A 233 -18.31 6.55 -3.96
C LEU A 233 -17.92 8.00 -4.32
N TRP A 234 -17.58 8.26 -5.58
CA TRP A 234 -17.16 9.59 -6.01
C TRP A 234 -18.30 10.61 -5.95
N ALA A 235 -19.54 10.22 -6.26
CA ALA A 235 -20.69 11.10 -6.07
C ALA A 235 -20.83 11.53 -4.60
N ASN A 236 -20.73 10.58 -3.67
CA ASN A 236 -20.77 10.87 -2.24
C ASN A 236 -19.62 11.79 -1.80
N VAL A 237 -18.39 11.57 -2.29
CA VAL A 237 -17.24 12.42 -1.97
C VAL A 237 -17.39 13.84 -2.53
N VAL A 238 -17.88 13.99 -3.77
CA VAL A 238 -18.14 15.30 -4.38
C VAL A 238 -19.19 16.08 -3.58
N GLU A 239 -20.23 15.41 -3.11
CA GLU A 239 -21.23 16.04 -2.22
C GLU A 239 -20.60 16.51 -0.90
N LEU A 240 -19.74 15.70 -0.29
CA LEU A 240 -19.00 16.09 0.92
C LEU A 240 -18.07 17.29 0.67
N ILE A 241 -17.40 17.35 -0.48
CA ILE A 241 -16.59 18.52 -0.88
C ILE A 241 -17.49 19.75 -1.00
N GLY A 242 -18.69 19.61 -1.58
CA GLY A 242 -19.67 20.70 -1.68
C GLY A 242 -20.10 21.29 -0.34
N GLN A 243 -20.11 20.49 0.73
CA GLN A 243 -20.46 20.94 2.08
C GLN A 243 -19.35 21.76 2.76
N LYS A 244 -18.07 21.46 2.46
CA LYS A 244 -16.90 22.18 3.02
C LYS A 244 -15.81 22.44 1.96
N PRO A 245 -16.07 23.26 0.92
CA PRO A 245 -15.19 23.36 -0.23
C PRO A 245 -13.85 24.06 0.06
N TRP A 246 -13.82 24.96 1.04
CA TRP A 246 -12.64 25.79 1.32
C TRP A 246 -11.63 25.12 2.24
N THR A 247 -12.08 24.54 3.35
CA THR A 247 -11.23 23.94 4.38
C THR A 247 -11.17 22.43 4.32
N GLY A 248 -12.11 21.80 3.60
CA GLY A 248 -12.37 20.37 3.72
C GLY A 248 -12.98 20.01 5.08
N TRP A 249 -13.15 18.71 5.29
CA TRP A 249 -13.65 18.12 6.53
C TRP A 249 -12.58 17.95 7.59
N GLY A 250 -11.30 17.98 7.22
CA GLY A 250 -10.17 17.67 8.10
C GLY A 250 -9.50 16.34 7.72
N TRP A 251 -8.23 16.20 8.14
CA TRP A 251 -7.47 14.99 7.90
C TRP A 251 -7.99 13.83 8.77
N GLY A 252 -8.32 12.71 8.14
CA GLY A 252 -8.87 11.53 8.82
C GLY A 252 -10.40 11.57 9.04
N GLU A 253 -11.07 12.65 8.64
CA GLU A 253 -12.50 12.87 8.90
C GLU A 253 -13.45 12.25 7.87
N LEU A 254 -12.92 11.69 6.78
CA LEU A 254 -13.75 11.18 5.68
C LEU A 254 -14.74 10.11 6.13
N LYS A 255 -14.34 9.21 7.04
CA LYS A 255 -15.23 8.18 7.58
C LYS A 255 -16.43 8.80 8.30
N TYR A 256 -16.15 9.78 9.17
CA TYR A 256 -17.18 10.49 9.91
C TYR A 256 -18.06 11.34 9.01
N ALA A 257 -17.46 12.14 8.12
CA ALA A 257 -18.16 12.96 7.14
C ALA A 257 -19.14 12.11 6.32
N HIS A 258 -18.68 10.97 5.82
CA HIS A 258 -19.54 10.03 5.10
C HIS A 258 -20.62 9.44 6.00
N TYR A 259 -20.33 9.07 7.24
CA TYR A 259 -21.31 8.51 8.18
C TYR A 259 -22.41 9.52 8.56
N ILE A 260 -22.05 10.76 8.91
CA ILE A 260 -22.98 11.75 9.45
C ILE A 260 -23.85 12.42 8.38
N THR A 261 -23.40 12.44 7.13
CA THR A 261 -24.13 13.04 6.00
C THR A 261 -25.31 12.17 5.57
N ALA A 262 -26.47 12.83 5.42
CA ALA A 262 -27.62 12.25 4.74
C ALA A 262 -27.41 12.37 3.23
N TYR A 263 -27.39 11.25 2.52
CA TYR A 263 -27.44 11.24 1.06
C TYR A 263 -28.90 11.14 0.60
N GLU A 264 -29.30 11.97 -0.34
CA GLU A 264 -30.65 11.92 -0.92
C GLU A 264 -30.83 10.69 -1.82
N GLY A 265 -32.03 10.10 -1.82
CA GLY A 265 -32.38 9.00 -2.70
C GLY A 265 -31.88 7.62 -2.25
N GLY A 266 -31.95 7.34 -0.95
CA GLY A 266 -31.94 5.99 -0.39
C GLY A 266 -30.55 5.34 -0.18
N PRO A 267 -30.51 4.16 0.49
CA PRO A 267 -29.28 3.40 0.74
C PRO A 267 -28.50 3.02 -0.53
N GLU A 268 -29.17 2.91 -1.67
CA GLU A 268 -28.58 2.58 -2.97
C GLU A 268 -27.66 3.66 -3.53
N LYS A 269 -27.89 4.94 -3.17
CA LYS A 269 -27.03 6.07 -3.54
C LYS A 269 -25.95 6.37 -2.51
N ARG A 270 -25.91 5.61 -1.41
CA ARG A 270 -24.87 5.68 -0.40
C ARG A 270 -23.85 4.58 -0.64
N PHE A 271 -22.57 4.92 -0.58
CA PHE A 271 -21.52 3.91 -0.59
C PHE A 271 -21.63 3.03 0.66
N CYS A 272 -21.71 1.71 0.47
CA CYS A 272 -22.12 0.80 1.55
C CYS A 272 -20.98 0.38 2.49
N GLU A 273 -19.72 0.62 2.13
CA GLU A 273 -18.58 0.35 3.00
C GLU A 273 -18.14 1.61 3.75
N ILE A 274 -17.43 1.43 4.87
CA ILE A 274 -16.85 2.55 5.61
C ILE A 274 -15.76 3.20 4.76
N LEU A 275 -16.03 4.44 4.34
CA LEU A 275 -15.21 5.17 3.40
C LEU A 275 -13.92 5.70 4.05
N GLY A 276 -12.87 4.87 4.05
CA GLY A 276 -11.56 5.24 4.59
C GLY A 276 -10.77 6.22 3.72
N ASN A 277 -11.02 6.23 2.40
CA ASN A 277 -10.38 7.12 1.44
C ASN A 277 -11.24 7.30 0.17
N ALA A 278 -10.93 8.29 -0.67
CA ALA A 278 -11.74 8.58 -1.86
C ALA A 278 -11.38 7.73 -3.11
N HIS A 279 -10.43 6.80 -2.99
CA HIS A 279 -9.85 6.04 -4.11
C HIS A 279 -9.47 6.93 -5.31
N ASN A 280 -9.00 8.15 -5.02
CA ASN A 280 -8.53 9.15 -5.96
C ASN A 280 -7.84 10.27 -5.16
N LEU A 281 -6.53 10.44 -5.33
CA LEU A 281 -5.75 11.38 -4.52
C LEU A 281 -6.27 12.84 -4.61
N PRO A 282 -6.54 13.42 -5.80
CA PRO A 282 -7.13 14.75 -5.89
C PRO A 282 -8.46 14.90 -5.13
N LEU A 283 -9.40 13.97 -5.30
CA LEU A 283 -10.68 14.03 -4.58
C LEU A 283 -10.49 13.87 -3.07
N HIS A 284 -9.54 13.04 -2.64
CA HIS A 284 -9.26 12.86 -1.22
C HIS A 284 -8.62 14.09 -0.56
N LEU A 285 -7.68 14.74 -1.25
CA LEU A 285 -7.14 16.01 -0.79
C LEU A 285 -8.24 17.08 -0.75
N ALA A 286 -9.11 17.12 -1.75
CA ALA A 286 -10.21 18.10 -1.79
C ALA A 286 -11.19 17.91 -0.63
N VAL A 287 -11.59 16.68 -0.31
CA VAL A 287 -12.53 16.44 0.80
C VAL A 287 -11.90 16.64 2.17
N THR A 288 -10.58 16.44 2.31
CA THR A 288 -9.87 16.55 3.60
C THR A 288 -9.33 17.96 3.88
N LEU A 289 -8.71 18.61 2.88
CA LEU A 289 -8.00 19.90 3.01
C LEU A 289 -8.68 21.04 2.25
N GLY A 290 -9.71 20.76 1.46
CA GLY A 290 -10.39 21.74 0.61
C GLY A 290 -9.79 21.90 -0.78
N LEU A 291 -10.56 22.53 -1.65
CA LEU A 291 -10.20 22.81 -3.04
C LEU A 291 -8.97 23.72 -3.19
N PRO A 292 -8.79 24.81 -2.40
CA PRO A 292 -7.64 25.71 -2.57
C PRO A 292 -6.30 25.00 -2.36
N VAL A 293 -6.16 24.25 -1.26
CA VAL A 293 -4.93 23.50 -0.94
C VAL A 293 -4.68 22.42 -1.99
N THR A 294 -5.72 21.70 -2.40
CA THR A 294 -5.61 20.66 -3.43
C THR A 294 -5.16 21.22 -4.77
N ALA A 295 -5.72 22.35 -5.20
CA ALA A 295 -5.33 23.03 -6.44
C ALA A 295 -3.88 23.52 -6.37
N ALA A 296 -3.47 24.12 -5.25
CA ALA A 296 -2.09 24.58 -5.05
C ALA A 296 -1.08 23.41 -5.13
N LEU A 297 -1.37 22.28 -4.48
CA LEU A 297 -0.53 21.08 -4.54
C LEU A 297 -0.48 20.49 -5.97
N GLY A 298 -1.61 20.45 -6.67
CA GLY A 298 -1.69 20.00 -8.05
C GLY A 298 -0.86 20.89 -9.00
N LEU A 299 -1.00 22.21 -8.88
CA LEU A 299 -0.22 23.17 -9.66
C LEU A 299 1.27 23.08 -9.33
N ALA A 300 1.65 22.94 -8.06
CA ALA A 300 3.04 22.75 -7.66
C ALA A 300 3.64 21.47 -8.27
N LEU A 301 2.89 20.37 -8.28
CA LEU A 301 3.31 19.13 -8.93
C LEU A 301 3.50 19.32 -10.45
N LEU A 302 2.53 19.95 -11.13
CA LEU A 302 2.63 20.23 -12.56
C LEU A 302 3.81 21.15 -12.89
N ALA A 303 4.04 22.19 -12.08
CA ALA A 303 5.20 23.08 -12.21
C ALA A 303 6.52 22.33 -11.99
N ALA A 304 6.58 21.45 -10.98
CA ALA A 304 7.75 20.61 -10.73
C ALA A 304 8.03 19.65 -11.89
N LEU A 305 7.00 19.06 -12.49
CA LEU A 305 7.14 18.20 -13.69
C LEU A 305 7.59 19.01 -14.91
N ALA A 306 7.02 20.20 -15.12
CA ALA A 306 7.41 21.11 -16.19
C ALA A 306 8.86 21.57 -16.05
N TRP A 307 9.33 21.79 -14.81
CA TRP A 307 10.71 22.16 -14.53
C TRP A 307 11.68 20.98 -14.65
N ALA A 308 11.31 19.80 -14.14
CA ALA A 308 12.14 18.60 -14.19
C ALA A 308 12.23 17.98 -15.60
N GLN A 309 11.27 18.30 -16.48
CA GLN A 309 11.18 17.83 -17.87
C GLN A 309 11.48 16.33 -18.03
N PRO A 310 10.78 15.42 -17.31
CA PRO A 310 11.10 14.01 -17.31
C PRO A 310 11.17 13.40 -18.72
N TRP A 311 10.30 13.85 -19.63
CA TRP A 311 10.23 13.45 -21.04
C TRP A 311 11.47 13.77 -21.89
N THR A 312 12.38 14.63 -21.41
CA THR A 312 13.63 14.95 -22.13
C THR A 312 14.81 14.10 -21.68
N SER A 313 14.65 13.28 -20.64
CA SER A 313 15.75 12.56 -20.00
C SER A 313 16.43 11.55 -20.95
N ALA A 314 17.74 11.73 -21.15
CA ALA A 314 18.58 10.82 -21.94
C ALA A 314 19.17 9.65 -21.13
N SER A 315 19.19 9.75 -19.79
CA SER A 315 19.79 8.72 -18.91
C SER A 315 18.83 7.53 -18.73
N PRO A 316 19.24 6.28 -19.05
CA PRO A 316 18.42 5.09 -18.81
C PRO A 316 18.02 4.92 -17.34
N THR A 317 18.89 5.30 -16.40
CA THR A 317 18.60 5.25 -14.95
C THR A 317 17.47 6.21 -14.57
N HIS A 318 17.47 7.41 -15.12
CA HIS A 318 16.40 8.39 -14.89
C HIS A 318 15.10 7.95 -15.56
N GLN A 319 15.18 7.34 -16.75
CA GLN A 319 14.01 6.79 -17.44
C GLN A 319 13.34 5.68 -16.61
N LEU A 320 14.11 4.80 -15.97
CA LEU A 320 13.57 3.82 -15.01
C LEU A 320 12.88 4.53 -13.84
N ALA A 321 13.54 5.48 -13.21
CA ALA A 321 13.00 6.20 -12.05
C ALA A 321 11.69 6.93 -12.39
N TRP A 322 11.65 7.67 -13.51
CA TRP A 322 10.44 8.34 -13.98
C TRP A 322 9.33 7.37 -14.38
N SER A 323 9.68 6.22 -14.96
CA SER A 323 8.69 5.20 -15.30
C SER A 323 8.06 4.57 -14.06
N VAL A 324 8.86 4.30 -13.02
CA VAL A 324 8.36 3.81 -11.72
C VAL A 324 7.51 4.88 -11.02
N LEU A 325 7.94 6.14 -11.03
CA LEU A 325 7.14 7.25 -10.50
C LEU A 325 5.82 7.42 -11.25
N ALA A 326 5.79 7.21 -12.57
CA ALA A 326 4.56 7.23 -13.36
C ALA A 326 3.61 6.08 -12.98
N VAL A 327 4.14 4.88 -12.76
CA VAL A 327 3.36 3.72 -12.28
C VAL A 327 2.74 3.98 -10.90
N ILE A 328 3.51 4.55 -9.96
CA ILE A 328 3.03 4.94 -8.62
C ILE A 328 2.05 6.12 -8.71
N GLY A 329 2.30 7.08 -9.61
CA GLY A 329 1.41 8.21 -9.88
C GLY A 329 0.05 7.75 -10.40
N LEU A 330 0.04 6.86 -11.39
CA LEU A 330 -1.20 6.25 -11.90
C LEU A 330 -1.94 5.48 -10.79
N HIS A 331 -1.23 4.73 -9.95
CA HIS A 331 -1.86 4.07 -8.81
C HIS A 331 -2.44 5.09 -7.81
N SER A 332 -1.76 6.22 -7.58
CA SER A 332 -2.24 7.31 -6.71
C SER A 332 -3.53 7.99 -7.22
N LEU A 333 -3.81 7.92 -8.52
CA LEU A 333 -5.08 8.41 -9.09
C LEU A 333 -6.26 7.48 -8.81
N LEU A 334 -5.97 6.24 -8.39
CA LEU A 334 -6.96 5.19 -8.15
C LEU A 334 -7.04 4.78 -6.68
N GLU A 335 -5.96 4.97 -5.89
CA GLU A 335 -5.75 4.49 -4.52
C GLU A 335 -4.59 5.24 -3.83
N PHE A 336 -4.15 4.80 -2.63
CA PHE A 336 -3.15 5.50 -1.80
C PHE A 336 -1.89 4.66 -1.56
N PRO A 337 -1.09 4.33 -2.59
CA PRO A 337 0.11 3.49 -2.42
C PRO A 337 1.12 4.07 -1.43
N LEU A 338 1.23 5.40 -1.35
CA LEU A 338 2.20 6.08 -0.49
C LEU A 338 1.89 5.96 1.02
N TRP A 339 0.74 5.40 1.39
CA TRP A 339 0.42 5.07 2.78
C TRP A 339 1.09 3.76 3.22
N TYR A 340 1.71 3.05 2.29
CA TYR A 340 2.39 1.78 2.51
C TYR A 340 3.90 1.98 2.36
N GLY A 341 4.64 1.53 3.37
CA GLY A 341 6.09 1.71 3.45
C GLY A 341 6.91 1.25 2.23
N PRO A 342 6.57 0.15 1.53
CA PRO A 342 7.34 -0.29 0.35
C PRO A 342 7.31 0.73 -0.79
N PHE A 343 6.18 1.40 -1.00
CA PHE A 343 6.06 2.43 -2.03
C PHE A 343 6.72 3.75 -1.60
N GLN A 344 6.69 4.10 -0.31
CA GLN A 344 7.49 5.22 0.21
C GLN A 344 8.98 4.99 -0.08
N MET A 345 9.46 3.78 0.19
CA MET A 345 10.83 3.38 -0.13
C MET A 345 11.10 3.42 -1.63
N ALA A 346 10.18 2.95 -2.48
CA ALA A 346 10.31 3.01 -3.93
C ALA A 346 10.47 4.46 -4.44
N VAL A 347 9.66 5.39 -3.93
CA VAL A 347 9.77 6.82 -4.28
C VAL A 347 11.10 7.42 -3.82
N LEU A 348 11.55 7.10 -2.60
CA LEU A 348 12.87 7.55 -2.12
C LEU A 348 14.00 7.00 -3.00
N LEU A 349 13.94 5.72 -3.38
CA LEU A 349 14.89 5.11 -4.30
C LEU A 349 14.85 5.77 -5.68
N CYS A 350 13.68 6.10 -6.23
CA CYS A 350 13.57 6.90 -7.46
C CYS A 350 14.26 8.26 -7.31
N GLY A 351 14.08 8.95 -6.17
CA GLY A 351 14.79 10.19 -5.87
C GLY A 351 16.31 10.03 -5.82
N VAL A 352 16.81 8.89 -5.32
CA VAL A 352 18.24 8.54 -5.36
C VAL A 352 18.69 8.27 -6.79
N LEU A 353 17.94 7.49 -7.57
CA LEU A 353 18.25 7.17 -8.98
C LEU A 353 18.30 8.43 -9.85
N LEU A 354 17.44 9.42 -9.61
CA LEU A 354 17.41 10.70 -10.33
C LEU A 354 18.60 11.62 -9.98
N ARG A 355 19.27 11.39 -8.85
CA ARG A 355 20.45 12.15 -8.40
C ARG A 355 21.74 11.35 -8.53
N MET A 356 21.67 10.11 -9.03
CA MET A 356 22.79 9.18 -9.03
C MET A 356 23.80 9.53 -10.13
N PRO A 357 25.09 9.75 -9.79
CA PRO A 357 26.13 9.88 -10.81
C PRO A 357 26.41 8.53 -11.47
N SER A 358 27.03 8.52 -12.65
CA SER A 358 27.33 7.30 -13.42
C SER A 358 28.17 6.27 -12.66
N THR A 359 28.95 6.70 -11.66
CA THR A 359 29.75 5.85 -10.77
C THR A 359 28.96 5.16 -9.66
N GLY A 360 27.65 5.41 -9.56
CA GLY A 360 26.79 4.98 -8.46
C GLY A 360 26.81 5.96 -7.29
N TRP A 361 25.88 5.76 -6.34
CA TRP A 361 25.73 6.64 -5.18
C TRP A 361 26.41 6.03 -3.94
N GLN A 362 27.13 6.87 -3.19
CA GLN A 362 27.67 6.51 -1.88
C GLN A 362 27.23 7.56 -0.87
N ALA A 363 26.39 7.15 0.08
CA ALA A 363 25.92 7.99 1.18
C ALA A 363 27.05 8.47 2.11
N ARG A 364 28.22 7.83 2.07
CA ARG A 364 29.37 8.08 2.96
C ARG A 364 29.97 9.49 2.84
N SER A 365 29.57 10.29 1.85
CA SER A 365 29.99 11.68 1.69
C SER A 365 29.29 12.66 2.64
N SER A 366 28.17 12.28 3.28
CA SER A 366 27.45 13.14 4.23
C SER A 366 27.34 12.52 5.62
N ARG A 367 27.88 13.22 6.64
CA ARG A 367 27.75 12.81 8.06
C ARG A 367 26.31 12.85 8.59
N SER A 368 25.37 13.49 7.88
CA SER A 368 23.98 13.60 8.31
C SER A 368 23.13 12.35 8.04
N LEU A 369 23.48 11.54 7.02
CA LEU A 369 22.67 10.38 6.64
C LEU A 369 22.65 9.29 7.71
N PRO A 370 23.77 8.92 8.36
CA PRO A 370 23.74 7.96 9.45
C PRO A 370 22.94 8.46 10.67
N LEU A 371 22.99 9.76 10.97
CA LEU A 371 22.21 10.36 12.05
C LEU A 371 20.70 10.28 11.76
N ILE A 372 20.29 10.62 10.53
CA ILE A 372 18.90 10.46 10.08
C ILE A 372 18.47 9.00 10.16
N GLY A 373 19.33 8.07 9.71
CA GLY A 373 19.09 6.63 9.82
C GLY A 373 18.90 6.17 11.27
N GLY A 374 19.76 6.62 12.19
CA GLY A 374 19.66 6.33 13.62
C GLY A 374 18.39 6.90 14.26
N LEU A 375 18.03 8.14 13.94
CA LEU A 375 16.79 8.77 14.43
C LEU A 375 15.54 8.04 13.90
N LEU A 376 15.55 7.63 12.62
CA LEU A 376 14.46 6.85 12.04
C LEU A 376 14.32 5.49 12.74
N LEU A 377 15.43 4.80 13.02
CA LEU A 377 15.41 3.52 13.75
C LEU A 377 14.93 3.69 15.19
N ALA A 378 15.36 4.75 15.88
CA ALA A 378 14.85 5.08 17.21
C ALA A 378 13.32 5.33 17.18
N THR A 379 12.84 6.01 16.14
CA THR A 379 11.40 6.27 15.93
C THR A 379 10.65 4.96 15.69
N VAL A 380 11.19 4.07 14.85
CA VAL A 380 10.62 2.73 14.63
C VAL A 380 10.52 1.94 15.93
N CYS A 381 11.57 1.96 16.77
CA CYS A 381 11.54 1.27 18.05
C CYS A 381 10.50 1.86 19.00
N LEU A 382 10.40 3.19 19.07
CA LEU A 382 9.43 3.89 19.93
C LEU A 382 7.98 3.58 19.51
N VAL A 383 7.66 3.74 18.22
CA VAL A 383 6.33 3.46 17.68
C VAL A 383 6.01 1.97 17.76
N GLY A 384 6.99 1.10 17.49
CA GLY A 384 6.82 -0.35 17.60
C GLY A 384 6.54 -0.81 19.03
N ALA A 385 7.22 -0.25 20.02
CA ALA A 385 6.97 -0.54 21.43
C ALA A 385 5.58 -0.08 21.88
N ASP A 386 5.16 1.13 21.47
CA ASP A 386 3.83 1.66 21.78
C ASP A 386 2.70 0.87 21.08
N TYR A 387 2.93 0.44 19.84
CA TYR A 387 2.01 -0.43 19.12
C TYR A 387 1.89 -1.81 19.77
N ALA A 388 3.02 -2.41 20.17
CA ALA A 388 3.04 -3.69 20.87
C ALA A 388 2.28 -3.62 22.20
N ARG A 389 2.33 -2.47 22.88
CA ARG A 389 1.56 -2.20 24.10
C ARG A 389 0.05 -2.20 23.85
N VAL A 390 -0.43 -1.40 22.89
CA VAL A 390 -1.88 -1.34 22.59
C VAL A 390 -2.39 -2.65 22.04
N ARG A 391 -1.59 -3.37 21.25
CA ARG A 391 -2.00 -4.65 20.67
C ARG A 391 -2.43 -5.69 21.71
N GLN A 392 -1.97 -5.62 22.96
CA GLN A 392 -2.29 -6.62 23.98
C GLN A 392 -3.79 -6.77 24.24
N ILE A 393 -4.56 -5.68 24.22
CA ILE A 393 -6.02 -5.74 24.40
C ILE A 393 -6.74 -6.44 23.24
N TYR A 394 -6.14 -6.41 22.05
CA TYR A 394 -6.65 -7.06 20.83
C TYR A 394 -6.19 -8.52 20.69
N MET A 395 -5.39 -9.02 21.63
CA MET A 395 -4.91 -10.40 21.62
C MET A 395 -5.69 -11.29 22.60
N PRO A 396 -5.90 -12.58 22.26
CA PRO A 396 -6.34 -13.58 23.22
C PRO A 396 -5.39 -13.63 24.43
N ALA A 397 -5.92 -13.87 25.63
CA ALA A 397 -5.16 -13.83 26.88
C ALA A 397 -3.89 -14.71 26.84
N ALA A 398 -3.96 -15.89 26.21
CA ALA A 398 -2.83 -16.81 26.07
C ALA A 398 -1.67 -16.28 25.22
N GLN A 399 -1.91 -15.33 24.31
CA GLN A 399 -0.90 -14.74 23.42
C GLN A 399 -0.35 -13.41 23.94
N ARG A 400 -0.88 -12.90 25.05
CA ARG A 400 -0.43 -11.64 25.65
C ARG A 400 0.94 -11.79 26.30
N TRP A 401 1.72 -10.72 26.21
CA TRP A 401 3.01 -10.62 26.86
C TRP A 401 2.85 -10.62 28.39
N PRO A 402 3.76 -11.28 29.14
CA PRO A 402 3.62 -11.40 30.60
C PRO A 402 3.44 -10.07 31.33
N VAL A 403 4.14 -9.01 30.89
CA VAL A 403 4.11 -7.69 31.53
C VAL A 403 2.75 -6.97 31.48
N TRP A 404 1.87 -7.34 30.53
CA TRP A 404 0.57 -6.70 30.30
C TRP A 404 -0.59 -7.70 30.27
N ARG A 405 -0.35 -8.94 30.73
CA ARG A 405 -1.33 -10.03 30.62
C ARG A 405 -2.58 -9.76 31.47
N ASP A 406 -2.35 -9.31 32.70
CA ASP A 406 -3.38 -9.16 33.72
C ASP A 406 -4.16 -7.84 33.58
N ASP A 407 -3.50 -6.77 33.10
CA ASP A 407 -4.13 -5.48 32.80
C ASP A 407 -3.75 -4.95 31.40
N PRO A 408 -4.29 -5.55 30.33
CA PRO A 408 -4.04 -5.08 28.97
C PRO A 408 -4.73 -3.75 28.66
N LEU A 409 -5.79 -3.39 29.40
CA LEU A 409 -6.52 -2.14 29.20
C LEU A 409 -5.75 -0.96 29.78
N GLY A 410 -5.23 -1.08 31.00
CA GLY A 410 -4.33 -0.07 31.57
C GLY A 410 -3.09 0.14 30.71
N ALA A 411 -2.52 -0.95 30.17
CA ALA A 411 -1.44 -0.86 29.20
C ALA A 411 -1.85 -0.06 27.95
N ALA A 412 -3.01 -0.38 27.35
CA ALA A 412 -3.49 0.32 26.16
C ALA A 412 -3.76 1.81 26.40
N ARG A 413 -4.36 2.18 27.55
CA ARG A 413 -4.61 3.59 27.94
C ARG A 413 -3.34 4.43 28.03
N SER A 414 -2.21 3.82 28.37
CA SER A 414 -0.91 4.52 28.44
C SER A 414 -0.23 4.74 27.09
N SER A 415 -0.91 4.47 25.97
CA SER A 415 -0.36 4.66 24.63
C SER A 415 -0.18 6.13 24.26
N TRP A 416 0.83 6.41 23.45
CA TRP A 416 1.10 7.76 22.93
C TRP A 416 0.58 7.94 21.51
N PHE A 417 0.81 6.97 20.62
CA PHE A 417 0.48 7.04 19.19
C PHE A 417 -0.85 6.36 18.85
N PHE A 418 -1.28 5.38 19.65
CA PHE A 418 -2.44 4.52 19.35
C PHE A 418 -3.59 4.70 20.36
N GLN A 419 -3.69 5.87 20.98
CA GLN A 419 -4.76 6.21 21.95
C GLN A 419 -6.16 5.96 21.39
N ARG A 420 -6.46 6.40 20.16
CA ARG A 420 -7.77 6.14 19.52
C ARG A 420 -8.07 4.65 19.35
N SER A 421 -7.06 3.81 19.14
CA SER A 421 -7.24 2.35 19.15
C SER A 421 -7.53 1.83 20.55
N ALA A 422 -6.78 2.28 21.56
CA ALA A 422 -7.04 1.91 22.95
C ALA A 422 -8.46 2.29 23.40
N THR A 423 -8.89 3.54 23.14
CA THR A 423 -10.23 4.03 23.45
C THR A 423 -11.31 3.27 22.69
N PHE A 424 -11.08 2.95 21.42
CA PHE A 424 -12.01 2.12 20.64
C PHE A 424 -12.20 0.72 21.27
N ALA A 425 -11.11 0.06 21.67
CA ALA A 425 -11.19 -1.24 22.33
C ALA A 425 -11.93 -1.15 23.67
N GLU A 426 -11.62 -0.13 24.48
CA GLU A 426 -12.31 0.10 25.75
C GLU A 426 -13.82 0.32 25.57
N LEU A 427 -14.20 1.19 24.64
CA LEU A 427 -15.59 1.50 24.35
C LEU A 427 -16.37 0.27 23.86
N THR A 428 -15.78 -0.52 22.96
CA THR A 428 -16.43 -1.69 22.37
C THR A 428 -16.55 -2.86 23.35
N LEU A 429 -15.67 -2.94 24.36
CA LEU A 429 -15.75 -3.94 25.44
C LEU A 429 -16.65 -3.50 26.60
N THR A 430 -16.94 -2.21 26.74
CA THR A 430 -17.73 -1.68 27.84
C THR A 430 -19.22 -1.97 27.65
N ARG A 431 -19.87 -2.58 28.64
CA ARG A 431 -21.33 -2.70 28.68
C ARG A 431 -21.94 -1.38 29.12
N VAL A 432 -22.93 -0.86 28.39
CA VAL A 432 -23.65 0.36 28.81
C VAL A 432 -24.49 0.09 30.05
N THR A 433 -24.35 0.95 31.05
CA THR A 433 -25.18 1.02 32.26
C THR A 433 -25.60 2.48 32.48
N PRO A 434 -26.63 2.75 33.29
CA PRO A 434 -27.02 4.13 33.62
C PRO A 434 -25.85 4.95 34.19
N ASP A 435 -25.00 4.33 35.02
CA ASP A 435 -23.87 5.00 35.67
C ASP A 435 -22.77 5.43 34.69
N ASN A 436 -22.47 4.60 33.67
CA ASN A 436 -21.41 4.89 32.71
C ASN A 436 -21.91 5.55 31.41
N ALA A 437 -23.23 5.68 31.23
CA ALA A 437 -23.84 6.22 30.02
C ALA A 437 -23.27 7.61 29.62
N PRO A 438 -22.99 8.57 30.53
CA PRO A 438 -22.38 9.85 30.14
C PRO A 438 -21.03 9.69 29.45
N TRP A 439 -20.17 8.82 29.99
CA TRP A 439 -18.84 8.56 29.42
C TRP A 439 -18.96 7.79 28.09
N VAL A 440 -19.81 6.77 28.04
CA VAL A 440 -20.04 5.98 26.81
C VAL A 440 -20.55 6.89 25.69
N LEU A 441 -21.49 7.80 25.97
CA LEU A 441 -22.02 8.72 24.98
C LEU A 441 -20.94 9.66 24.44
N ALA A 442 -20.21 10.34 25.33
CA ALA A 442 -19.16 11.27 24.94
C ALA A 442 -18.05 10.58 24.13
N THR A 443 -17.60 9.41 24.61
CA THR A 443 -16.56 8.63 23.94
C THR A 443 -17.04 8.06 22.61
N SER A 444 -18.30 7.63 22.50
CA SER A 444 -18.86 7.16 21.23
C SER A 444 -18.90 8.27 20.19
N LEU A 445 -19.31 9.48 20.58
CA LEU A 445 -19.31 10.64 19.68
C LEU A 445 -17.90 10.95 19.16
N GLU A 446 -16.89 10.92 20.03
CA GLU A 446 -15.49 11.08 19.61
C GLU A 446 -15.03 9.94 18.69
N MET A 447 -15.38 8.68 19.01
CA MET A 447 -14.96 7.51 18.24
C MET A 447 -15.62 7.41 16.86
N LEU A 448 -16.72 8.13 16.59
CA LEU A 448 -17.25 8.26 15.23
C LEU A 448 -16.23 8.89 14.26
N HIS A 449 -15.36 9.78 14.76
CA HIS A 449 -14.28 10.40 13.99
C HIS A 449 -13.14 9.43 13.66
N TYR A 450 -13.00 8.34 14.43
CA TYR A 450 -11.97 7.33 14.23
C TYR A 450 -12.47 6.13 13.41
N SER A 451 -13.58 5.54 13.84
CA SER A 451 -14.23 4.41 13.17
C SER A 451 -15.74 4.41 13.47
N PRO A 452 -16.59 4.96 12.58
CA PRO A 452 -18.05 4.96 12.75
C PRO A 452 -18.62 3.57 12.38
N GLU A 453 -18.20 2.56 13.12
CA GLU A 453 -18.64 1.18 12.96
C GLU A 453 -19.95 0.91 13.72
N PRO A 454 -20.71 -0.14 13.35
CA PRO A 454 -21.93 -0.52 14.05
C PRO A 454 -21.72 -0.68 15.57
N GLN A 455 -20.56 -1.17 15.99
CA GLN A 455 -20.25 -1.33 17.42
C GLN A 455 -20.23 0.02 18.16
N VAL A 456 -19.62 1.06 17.58
CA VAL A 456 -19.55 2.41 18.17
C VAL A 456 -20.92 3.08 18.15
N VAL A 457 -21.61 3.03 17.01
CA VAL A 457 -22.94 3.66 16.86
C VAL A 457 -23.98 3.00 17.78
N ARG A 458 -23.87 1.70 18.01
CA ARG A 458 -24.72 0.98 18.98
C ARG A 458 -24.54 1.53 20.39
N GLN A 459 -23.30 1.67 20.86
CA GLN A 459 -23.00 2.23 22.18
C GLN A 459 -23.54 3.67 22.31
N LEU A 460 -23.41 4.46 21.24
CA LEU A 460 -23.96 5.82 21.17
C LEU A 460 -25.47 5.82 21.36
N ILE A 461 -26.23 5.05 20.56
CA ILE A 461 -27.70 5.05 20.61
C ILE A 461 -28.21 4.56 21.97
N LEU A 462 -27.58 3.53 22.54
CA LEU A 462 -27.99 2.97 23.84
C LEU A 462 -27.71 3.94 24.99
N SER A 463 -26.52 4.53 25.04
CA SER A 463 -26.18 5.54 26.06
C SER A 463 -27.03 6.80 25.94
N ALA A 464 -27.32 7.26 24.71
CA ALA A 464 -28.23 8.38 24.48
C ALA A 464 -29.66 8.09 24.96
N HIS A 465 -30.17 6.87 24.77
CA HIS A 465 -31.46 6.45 25.31
C HIS A 465 -31.50 6.52 26.85
N MET A 466 -30.48 5.96 27.52
CA MET A 466 -30.40 5.96 28.99
C MET A 466 -30.34 7.37 29.58
N LEU A 467 -29.76 8.32 28.84
CA LEU A 467 -29.63 9.72 29.25
C LEU A 467 -30.81 10.61 28.79
N GLY A 468 -31.82 10.05 28.13
CA GLY A 468 -32.95 10.83 27.62
C GLY A 468 -32.60 11.79 26.47
N ARG A 469 -31.48 11.59 25.77
CA ARG A 469 -31.02 12.42 24.65
C ARG A 469 -31.71 12.04 23.34
N GLN A 470 -33.01 12.33 23.28
CA GLN A 470 -33.87 11.96 22.15
C GLN A 470 -33.43 12.57 20.82
N ASP A 471 -32.78 13.74 20.85
CA ASP A 471 -32.14 14.38 19.70
C ASP A 471 -31.09 13.48 19.05
N LEU A 472 -30.18 12.94 19.86
CA LEU A 472 -29.11 12.07 19.40
C LEU A 472 -29.63 10.69 19.00
N VAL A 473 -30.59 10.16 19.76
CA VAL A 473 -31.26 8.90 19.41
C VAL A 473 -31.90 9.00 18.03
N ALA A 474 -32.68 10.04 17.78
CA ALA A 474 -33.37 10.23 16.50
C ALA A 474 -32.37 10.35 15.34
N LEU A 475 -31.35 11.21 15.50
CA LEU A 475 -30.32 11.43 14.49
C LEU A 475 -29.56 10.13 14.16
N HIS A 476 -28.99 9.48 15.16
CA HIS A 476 -28.14 8.31 14.93
C HIS A 476 -28.94 7.06 14.57
N SER A 477 -30.21 6.96 14.97
CA SER A 477 -31.11 5.90 14.47
C SER A 477 -31.41 6.07 12.98
N ALA A 478 -31.60 7.31 12.50
CA ALA A 478 -31.75 7.58 11.07
C ALA A 478 -30.46 7.24 10.30
N ARG A 479 -29.29 7.61 10.85
CA ARG A 479 -27.99 7.25 10.25
C ARG A 479 -27.72 5.75 10.26
N TRP A 480 -28.10 5.04 11.32
CA TRP A 480 -28.00 3.59 11.42
C TRP A 480 -28.76 2.91 10.28
N ARG A 481 -30.04 3.26 10.06
CA ARG A 481 -30.85 2.66 9.00
C ARG A 481 -30.27 2.90 7.60
N ALA A 482 -29.66 4.07 7.39
CA ALA A 482 -29.03 4.40 6.11
C ALA A 482 -27.69 3.69 5.91
N ALA A 483 -26.83 3.64 6.94
CA ALA A 483 -25.47 3.10 6.84
C ALA A 483 -25.41 1.58 7.04
N PHE A 484 -26.32 1.00 7.83
CA PHE A 484 -26.33 -0.41 8.22
C PHE A 484 -27.72 -1.04 8.02
N PRO A 485 -28.27 -1.04 6.79
CA PRO A 485 -29.65 -1.47 6.53
C PRO A 485 -29.92 -2.94 6.87
N SER A 486 -28.88 -3.78 6.91
CA SER A 486 -28.98 -5.20 7.27
C SER A 486 -28.91 -5.46 8.78
N ALA A 487 -28.55 -4.47 9.59
CA ALA A 487 -28.38 -4.64 11.04
C ALA A 487 -29.63 -4.14 11.80
N PRO A 488 -30.15 -4.90 12.77
CA PRO A 488 -31.30 -4.46 13.56
C PRO A 488 -30.97 -3.19 14.34
N LEU A 489 -31.94 -2.29 14.47
CA LEU A 489 -31.76 -1.05 15.23
C LEU A 489 -31.47 -1.39 16.71
N PRO A 490 -30.47 -0.76 17.34
CA PRO A 490 -30.23 -0.96 18.77
C PRO A 490 -31.43 -0.54 19.62
N THR A 491 -31.88 -1.46 20.47
CA THR A 491 -32.90 -1.22 21.50
C THR A 491 -32.32 -1.53 22.88
N LEU A 492 -32.86 -0.88 23.92
CA LEU A 492 -32.48 -1.11 25.33
C LEU A 492 -32.75 -2.55 25.77
#